data_AF-A0A8J2JEI3-F1
#
_entry.id   AF-A0A8J2JEI3-F1
#
_cell.length_a   1.000
_cell.length_b   1.000
_cell.length_c   1.000
_cell.angle_alpha   90.00
_cell.angle_beta   90.00
_cell.angle_gamma   90.00
#
_symmetry.space_group_name_H-M   'P 1'
#
loop_
_entity.id
_entity.type
_entity.pdbx_description
1 polymer ?
#
loop_
_entity_poly.entity_id
_entity_poly.type
_entity_poly.pdbx_seq_one_letter_code
_entity_poly.pdbx_strand_id
1 'polypeptide(L)'
;MKYQKLLRNNLTFALLALSVMLGVADAEERRSGRDPCSKIQHEIQKSIVHHKWGLDNLKFQQRLKRHPKYIVTIQQVRSLHEPLVELRCPSENIDSTTQKFEFHFHETRFIADSVRLFDIHSIFPIHTGAMSVKLKLDPLIVKMEKIREEHTSINEIYYAAPTADFAKEHREDHDSLLDLEKEIETVFTNRIQPDVQKQLSALISATLKKYFVQNLFKF
;
A
#
# COMPACT_ATOMS: atom_id res chain seq x y z
N MET A 1 38.24 2.83 -42.87
CA MET A 1 38.11 3.73 -41.68
C MET A 1 36.69 3.94 -41.14
N LYS A 2 35.63 3.25 -41.61
CA LYS A 2 34.25 3.45 -41.10
C LYS A 2 33.87 2.65 -39.83
N TYR A 3 34.54 1.52 -39.55
CA TYR A 3 34.20 0.64 -38.42
C TYR A 3 34.71 1.09 -37.04
N GLN A 4 35.83 1.84 -36.99
CA GLN A 4 36.36 2.36 -35.71
C GLN A 4 35.50 3.47 -35.10
N LYS A 5 34.72 4.20 -35.92
CA LYS A 5 33.84 5.26 -35.45
C LYS A 5 32.57 4.72 -34.78
N LEU A 6 32.06 3.57 -35.24
CA LEU A 6 30.87 2.93 -34.67
C LEU A 6 31.15 2.30 -33.29
N LEU A 7 32.32 1.68 -33.12
CA LEU A 7 32.74 1.08 -31.84
C LEU A 7 32.98 2.13 -30.75
N ARG A 8 33.54 3.29 -31.09
CA ARG A 8 33.72 4.40 -30.14
C ARG A 8 32.38 4.95 -29.63
N ASN A 9 31.38 5.08 -30.50
CA ASN A 9 30.07 5.59 -30.11
C ASN A 9 29.32 4.62 -29.19
N ASN A 10 29.38 3.31 -29.45
CA ASN A 10 28.72 2.35 -28.56
C ASN A 10 29.39 2.24 -27.19
N LEU A 11 30.72 2.39 -27.13
CA LEU A 11 31.46 2.37 -25.86
C LEU A 11 31.17 3.62 -25.01
N THR A 12 31.06 4.80 -25.63
CA THR A 12 30.70 6.04 -24.91
C THR A 12 29.26 6.03 -24.43
N PHE A 13 28.32 5.47 -25.18
CA PHE A 13 26.94 5.30 -24.72
C PHE A 13 26.83 4.31 -23.54
N ALA A 14 27.57 3.20 -23.59
CA ALA A 14 27.60 2.24 -22.48
C ALA A 14 28.25 2.84 -21.22
N LEU A 15 29.32 3.63 -21.37
CA LEU A 15 29.98 4.33 -20.26
C LEU A 15 29.12 5.47 -19.70
N LEU A 16 28.37 6.19 -20.55
CA LEU A 16 27.39 7.18 -20.11
C LEU A 16 26.25 6.52 -19.32
N ALA A 17 25.70 5.41 -19.81
CA ALA A 17 24.68 4.65 -19.10
C ALA A 17 25.20 4.10 -17.76
N LEU A 18 26.43 3.60 -17.70
CA LEU A 18 27.07 3.19 -16.45
C LEU A 18 27.26 4.38 -15.50
N SER A 19 27.69 5.54 -15.99
CA SER A 19 27.89 6.75 -15.17
C SER A 19 26.59 7.35 -14.64
N VAL A 20 25.49 7.22 -15.40
CA VAL A 20 24.15 7.61 -14.96
C VAL A 20 23.63 6.60 -13.92
N MET A 21 23.83 5.29 -14.13
CA MET A 21 23.44 4.27 -13.14
C MET A 21 24.25 4.37 -11.83
N LEU A 22 25.56 4.62 -11.92
CA LEU A 22 26.43 4.88 -10.78
C LEU A 22 26.05 6.19 -10.09
N GLY A 23 25.76 7.25 -10.85
CA GLY A 23 25.30 8.53 -10.30
C GLY A 23 23.92 8.47 -9.65
N VAL A 24 23.02 7.60 -10.13
CA VAL A 24 21.70 7.35 -9.52
C VAL A 24 21.86 6.53 -8.24
N ALA A 25 22.66 5.46 -8.23
CA ALA A 25 22.93 4.67 -7.03
C ALA A 25 23.64 5.50 -5.94
N ASP A 26 24.60 6.33 -6.33
CA ASP A 26 25.38 7.20 -5.44
C ASP A 26 24.58 8.45 -5.00
N ALA A 27 23.56 8.86 -5.78
CA ALA A 27 22.56 9.85 -5.34
C ALA A 27 21.46 9.26 -4.44
N GLU A 28 21.11 7.97 -4.61
CA GLU A 28 20.20 7.23 -3.73
C GLU A 28 20.84 7.02 -2.36
N GLU A 29 22.13 6.66 -2.32
CA GLU A 29 22.90 6.47 -1.09
C GLU A 29 23.12 7.77 -0.31
N ARG A 30 23.24 8.92 -1.00
CA ARG A 30 23.33 10.25 -0.37
C ARG A 30 21.98 10.82 0.07
N ARG A 31 20.86 10.37 -0.50
CA ARG A 31 19.50 10.80 -0.11
C ARG A 31 18.87 9.89 0.95
N SER A 32 19.29 8.64 1.07
CA SER A 32 18.99 7.80 2.23
C SER A 32 19.82 8.31 3.41
N GLY A 33 19.21 9.17 4.23
CA GLY A 33 19.86 9.79 5.39
C GLY A 33 20.62 8.79 6.27
N ARG A 34 21.64 9.30 6.98
CA ARG A 34 22.42 8.54 7.99
C ARG A 34 21.55 7.93 9.10
N ASP A 35 20.28 8.32 9.18
CA ASP A 35 19.29 7.83 10.14
C ASP A 35 18.79 6.42 9.75
N PRO A 36 18.93 5.40 10.64
CA PRO A 36 18.35 4.07 10.42
C PRO A 36 16.84 4.09 10.14
N CYS A 37 16.12 5.10 10.63
CA CYS A 37 14.69 5.28 10.37
C CYS A 37 14.39 5.46 8.87
N SER A 38 15.09 6.38 8.21
CA SER A 38 14.88 6.69 6.80
C SER A 38 15.19 5.49 5.90
N LYS A 39 16.19 4.69 6.27
CA LYS A 39 16.55 3.45 5.56
C LYS A 39 15.45 2.39 5.66
N ILE A 40 14.90 2.19 6.87
CA ILE A 40 13.77 1.26 7.08
C ILE A 40 12.56 1.71 6.26
N GLN A 41 12.21 3.00 6.29
CA GLN A 41 11.10 3.54 5.50
C GLN A 41 11.30 3.29 4.01
N HIS A 42 12.50 3.56 3.48
CA HIS A 42 12.82 3.34 2.08
C HIS A 42 12.66 1.87 1.67
N GLU A 43 13.21 0.93 2.46
CA GLU A 43 13.09 -0.51 2.19
C GLU A 43 11.63 -0.98 2.23
N ILE A 44 10.82 -0.47 3.17
CA ILE A 44 9.39 -0.78 3.25
C ILE A 44 8.66 -0.23 2.02
N GLN A 45 8.88 1.04 1.67
CA GLN A 45 8.25 1.65 0.51
C GLN A 45 8.61 0.90 -0.78
N LYS A 46 9.88 0.48 -0.92
CA LYS A 46 10.35 -0.33 -2.03
C LYS A 46 9.63 -1.68 -2.09
N SER A 47 9.51 -2.37 -0.96
CA SER A 47 8.76 -3.63 -0.87
C SER A 47 7.29 -3.46 -1.26
N ILE A 48 6.64 -2.36 -0.86
CA ILE A 48 5.26 -2.05 -1.23
C ILE A 48 5.13 -1.84 -2.73
N VAL A 49 6.00 -1.02 -3.34
CA VAL A 49 5.95 -0.70 -4.78
C VAL A 49 6.11 -1.94 -5.66
N HIS A 50 6.89 -2.93 -5.22
CA HIS A 50 7.10 -4.18 -5.96
C HIS A 50 6.10 -5.28 -5.58
N HIS A 51 5.22 -5.04 -4.61
CA HIS A 51 4.28 -6.03 -4.14
C HIS A 51 3.12 -6.22 -5.11
N LYS A 52 2.76 -7.47 -5.35
CA LYS A 52 1.56 -7.81 -6.13
C LYS A 52 0.41 -8.08 -5.16
N TRP A 53 -0.54 -7.15 -5.11
CA TRP A 53 -1.73 -7.25 -4.23
C TRP A 53 -2.63 -8.44 -4.51
N GLY A 54 -2.54 -9.02 -5.72
CA GLY A 54 -3.37 -10.16 -6.14
C GLY A 54 -4.86 -9.82 -6.32
N LEU A 55 -5.20 -8.54 -6.36
CA LEU A 55 -6.59 -8.06 -6.49
C LEU A 55 -7.16 -8.20 -7.90
N ASP A 56 -6.30 -8.38 -8.92
CA ASP A 56 -6.72 -8.52 -10.31
C ASP A 56 -7.65 -9.72 -10.54
N ASN A 57 -7.55 -10.74 -9.67
CA ASN A 57 -8.38 -11.95 -9.72
C ASN A 57 -9.61 -11.89 -8.81
N LEU A 58 -9.77 -10.79 -8.05
CA LEU A 58 -10.83 -10.66 -7.06
C LEU A 58 -12.16 -10.43 -7.77
N LYS A 59 -12.98 -11.48 -7.79
CA LYS A 59 -14.35 -11.46 -8.33
C LYS A 59 -15.32 -11.62 -7.19
N PHE A 60 -16.30 -10.73 -7.11
CA PHE A 60 -17.38 -10.92 -6.16
C PHE A 60 -18.70 -10.34 -6.66
N GLN A 61 -19.77 -10.92 -6.13
CA GLN A 61 -21.13 -10.51 -6.34
C GLN A 61 -21.77 -10.33 -4.98
N GLN A 62 -22.40 -9.18 -4.76
CA GLN A 62 -23.04 -8.89 -3.50
C GLN A 62 -24.34 -8.12 -3.71
N ARG A 63 -25.36 -8.53 -2.96
CA ARG A 63 -26.62 -7.79 -2.85
C ARG A 63 -26.38 -6.55 -1.99
N LEU A 64 -26.87 -5.40 -2.46
CA LEU A 64 -26.78 -4.16 -1.70
C LEU A 64 -27.73 -4.25 -0.49
N LYS A 65 -27.27 -3.81 0.69
CA LYS A 65 -28.01 -3.90 1.96
C LYS A 65 -29.13 -2.86 2.04
N ARG A 66 -28.85 -1.60 1.68
CA ARG A 66 -29.82 -0.50 1.66
C ARG A 66 -30.71 -0.59 0.43
N HIS A 67 -30.19 -1.10 -0.68
CA HIS A 67 -30.96 -1.29 -1.92
C HIS A 67 -31.06 -2.78 -2.32
N PRO A 68 -31.85 -3.60 -1.60
CA PRO A 68 -31.89 -5.04 -1.80
C PRO A 68 -32.44 -5.46 -3.16
N LYS A 69 -33.10 -4.59 -3.92
CA LYS A 69 -33.46 -4.89 -5.32
C LYS A 69 -32.25 -4.95 -6.26
N TYR A 70 -31.07 -4.51 -5.82
CA TYR A 70 -29.88 -4.48 -6.66
C TYR A 70 -28.78 -5.44 -6.20
N ILE A 71 -28.07 -5.98 -7.19
CA ILE A 71 -26.89 -6.80 -7.04
C ILE A 71 -25.74 -6.11 -7.76
N VAL A 72 -24.63 -5.89 -7.05
CA VAL A 72 -23.39 -5.43 -7.67
C VAL A 72 -22.47 -6.61 -7.94
N THR A 73 -21.83 -6.60 -9.09
CA THR A 73 -20.75 -7.51 -9.45
C THR A 73 -19.50 -6.71 -9.77
N ILE A 74 -18.36 -7.16 -9.28
CA ILE A 74 -17.05 -6.58 -9.56
C ILE A 74 -16.17 -7.71 -10.09
N GLN A 75 -15.60 -7.51 -11.28
CA GLN A 75 -14.89 -8.56 -12.01
C GLN A 75 -13.37 -8.44 -11.93
N GLN A 76 -12.86 -7.22 -11.76
CA GLN A 76 -11.43 -6.96 -11.67
C GLN A 76 -11.18 -5.74 -10.78
N VAL A 77 -10.10 -5.81 -10.01
CA VAL A 77 -9.65 -4.69 -9.18
C VAL A 77 -8.14 -4.49 -9.36
N ARG A 78 -7.72 -3.26 -9.62
CA ARG A 78 -6.31 -2.89 -9.73
C ARG A 78 -5.96 -1.70 -8.83
N SER A 79 -4.70 -1.64 -8.43
CA SER A 79 -4.11 -0.47 -7.78
C SER A 79 -3.97 0.67 -8.80
N LEU A 80 -4.42 1.89 -8.45
CA LEU A 80 -4.12 3.09 -9.23
C LEU A 80 -2.77 3.66 -8.80
N HIS A 81 -2.53 3.70 -7.50
CA HIS A 81 -1.27 4.09 -6.90
C HIS A 81 -1.04 3.32 -5.62
N GLU A 82 0.23 3.00 -5.39
CA GLU A 82 0.66 2.21 -4.25
C GLU A 82 0.52 2.98 -2.93
N PRO A 83 0.23 2.30 -1.80
CA PRO A 83 0.22 2.93 -0.49
C PRO A 83 1.55 3.64 -0.21
N LEU A 84 1.48 4.94 0.05
CA LEU A 84 2.62 5.70 0.54
C LEU A 84 2.67 5.57 2.07
N VAL A 85 3.86 5.30 2.60
CA VAL A 85 4.10 5.08 4.03
C VAL A 85 5.00 6.16 4.61
N GLU A 86 4.54 6.73 5.72
CA GLU A 86 5.31 7.59 6.61
C GLU A 86 5.67 6.80 7.87
N LEU A 87 6.97 6.66 8.14
CA LEU A 87 7.45 6.05 9.38
C LEU A 87 7.74 7.15 10.40
N ARG A 88 7.02 7.12 11.52
CA ARG A 88 7.32 7.95 12.68
C ARG A 88 8.23 7.17 13.61
N CYS A 89 9.46 7.65 13.74
CA CYS A 89 10.43 7.01 14.61
C CYS A 89 10.36 7.51 16.04
N PRO A 90 10.73 6.65 17.02
CA PRO A 90 10.96 7.05 18.39
C PRO A 90 11.80 8.32 18.47
N SER A 91 11.35 9.34 19.19
CA SER A 91 12.30 10.36 19.66
C SER A 91 13.23 9.72 20.69
N GLU A 92 14.43 10.27 20.86
CA GLU A 92 15.60 9.73 21.58
C GLU A 92 15.39 9.37 23.07
N ASN A 93 14.16 9.35 23.60
CA ASN A 93 13.83 9.09 25.01
C ASN A 93 12.93 7.86 25.25
N ILE A 94 12.94 6.87 24.36
CA ILE A 94 12.25 5.59 24.63
C ILE A 94 13.21 4.64 25.34
N ASP A 95 12.80 4.15 26.51
CA ASP A 95 13.47 3.11 27.29
C ASP A 95 14.07 2.04 26.36
N SER A 96 15.38 1.83 26.50
CA SER A 96 16.27 1.07 25.60
C SER A 96 15.92 -0.42 25.39
N THR A 97 14.82 -0.88 25.98
CA THR A 97 14.31 -2.25 25.94
C THR A 97 13.23 -2.49 24.88
N THR A 98 12.47 -1.46 24.48
CA THR A 98 11.40 -1.59 23.48
C THR A 98 11.45 -0.49 22.43
N GLN A 99 11.64 -0.87 21.16
CA GLN A 99 11.52 0.08 20.04
C GLN A 99 10.12 0.01 19.45
N LYS A 100 9.44 1.16 19.40
CA LYS A 100 8.10 1.30 18.81
C LYS A 100 8.20 1.98 17.46
N PHE A 101 7.70 1.35 16.41
CA PHE A 101 7.63 1.94 15.07
C PHE A 101 6.17 2.20 14.72
N GLU A 102 5.85 3.45 14.36
CA GLU A 102 4.52 3.85 13.94
C GLU A 102 4.51 4.14 12.44
N PHE A 103 3.73 3.36 11.69
CA PHE A 103 3.57 3.47 10.25
C PHE A 103 2.22 4.11 9.95
N HIS A 104 2.26 5.27 9.31
CA HIS A 104 1.07 5.96 8.82
C HIS A 104 0.97 5.76 7.30
N PHE A 105 -0.22 5.42 6.84
CA PHE A 105 -0.50 5.26 5.42
C PHE A 105 -1.20 6.51 4.91
N HIS A 106 -0.69 7.06 3.82
CA HIS A 106 -1.41 8.08 3.08
C HIS A 106 -2.52 7.44 2.24
N GLU A 107 -3.31 8.31 1.60
CA GLU A 107 -4.38 7.90 0.71
C GLU A 107 -3.90 6.88 -0.32
N THR A 108 -4.59 5.73 -0.39
CA THR A 108 -4.38 4.70 -1.42
C THR A 108 -5.63 4.62 -2.29
N ARG A 109 -5.48 4.48 -3.61
CA ARG A 109 -6.62 4.36 -4.53
C ARG A 109 -6.55 3.06 -5.33
N PHE A 110 -7.71 2.42 -5.44
CA PHE A 110 -7.91 1.25 -6.29
C PHE A 110 -9.03 1.55 -7.28
N ILE A 111 -8.95 0.94 -8.45
CA ILE A 111 -10.02 0.96 -9.44
C ILE A 111 -10.66 -0.43 -9.47
N ALA A 112 -11.98 -0.45 -9.29
CA ALA A 112 -12.82 -1.56 -9.71
C ALA A 112 -13.13 -1.40 -11.21
N ASP A 113 -12.54 -2.24 -12.05
CA ASP A 113 -12.89 -2.30 -13.46
C ASP A 113 -14.10 -3.24 -13.63
N SER A 114 -14.96 -2.93 -14.60
CA SER A 114 -16.12 -3.77 -14.95
C SER A 114 -17.10 -3.99 -13.78
N VAL A 115 -17.42 -2.93 -13.05
CA VAL A 115 -18.53 -2.91 -12.09
C VAL A 115 -19.82 -3.02 -12.87
N ARG A 116 -20.66 -4.01 -12.55
CA ARG A 116 -22.00 -4.14 -13.13
C ARG A 116 -23.05 -4.18 -12.04
N LEU A 117 -24.11 -3.42 -12.23
CA LEU A 117 -25.27 -3.38 -11.36
C LEU A 117 -26.46 -4.04 -12.05
N PHE A 118 -27.09 -4.98 -11.37
CA PHE A 118 -28.29 -5.68 -11.82
C PHE A 118 -29.46 -5.38 -10.91
N ASP A 119 -30.65 -5.25 -11.49
CA ASP A 119 -31.90 -5.43 -10.74
C ASP A 119 -32.12 -6.93 -10.58
N ILE A 120 -32.57 -7.40 -9.41
CA ILE A 120 -32.90 -8.81 -9.18
C ILE A 120 -33.96 -9.35 -10.16
N HIS A 121 -34.77 -8.46 -10.74
CA HIS A 121 -35.79 -8.80 -11.73
C HIS A 121 -35.30 -8.69 -13.19
N SER A 122 -34.05 -8.26 -13.42
CA SER A 122 -33.46 -8.10 -14.76
C SER A 122 -32.25 -8.99 -14.95
N ILE A 123 -32.18 -9.66 -16.11
CA ILE A 123 -30.97 -10.38 -16.54
C ILE A 123 -29.93 -9.45 -17.20
N PHE A 124 -30.32 -8.23 -17.56
CA PHE A 124 -29.44 -7.23 -18.16
C PHE A 124 -28.93 -6.24 -17.10
N PRO A 125 -27.65 -5.86 -17.14
CA PRO A 125 -27.10 -4.88 -16.22
C PRO A 125 -27.74 -3.51 -16.51
N ILE A 126 -28.17 -2.83 -15.45
CA ILE A 126 -28.69 -1.45 -15.51
C ILE A 126 -27.53 -0.47 -15.70
N HIS A 127 -26.38 -0.79 -15.11
CA HIS A 127 -25.17 0.00 -15.22
C HIS A 127 -23.95 -0.89 -15.39
N THR A 128 -23.04 -0.46 -16.26
CA THR A 128 -21.71 -1.03 -16.43
C THR A 128 -20.70 0.10 -16.46
N GLY A 129 -19.67 0.04 -15.62
CA GLY A 129 -18.69 1.11 -15.52
C GLY A 129 -17.42 0.69 -14.80
N ALA A 130 -16.54 1.67 -14.60
CA ALA A 130 -15.40 1.57 -13.71
C ALA A 130 -15.63 2.52 -12.52
N MET A 131 -15.16 2.12 -11.34
CA MET A 131 -15.30 2.93 -10.13
C MET A 131 -13.94 3.05 -9.46
N SER A 132 -13.49 4.29 -9.24
CA SER A 132 -12.32 4.57 -8.42
C SER A 132 -12.74 4.65 -6.96
N VAL A 133 -12.11 3.85 -6.11
CA VAL A 133 -12.40 3.81 -4.67
C VAL A 133 -11.16 4.22 -3.89
N LYS A 134 -11.37 5.14 -2.96
CA LYS A 134 -10.33 5.56 -2.01
C LYS A 134 -10.34 4.60 -0.83
N LEU A 135 -9.24 3.88 -0.64
CA LEU A 135 -9.05 3.07 0.56
C LEU A 135 -8.30 3.87 1.62
N LYS A 136 -8.93 4.00 2.79
CA LYS A 136 -8.29 4.52 3.99
C LYS A 136 -7.74 3.33 4.77
N LEU A 137 -6.42 3.24 4.85
CA LEU A 137 -5.73 2.19 5.58
C LEU A 137 -5.50 2.63 7.03
N ASP A 138 -5.59 1.68 7.95
CA ASP A 138 -5.37 1.96 9.37
C ASP A 138 -3.86 2.05 9.65
N PRO A 139 -3.41 2.99 10.50
CA PRO A 139 -2.00 3.04 10.88
C PRO A 139 -1.56 1.74 11.55
N LEU A 140 -0.30 1.37 11.34
CA LEU A 140 0.30 0.15 11.90
C LEU A 140 1.33 0.51 12.96
N ILE A 141 1.18 -0.06 14.16
CA ILE A 141 2.14 0.09 15.26
C ILE A 141 2.85 -1.24 15.45
N VAL A 142 4.17 -1.23 15.33
CA VAL A 142 5.03 -2.39 15.53
C VAL A 142 5.87 -2.20 16.78
N LYS A 143 5.80 -3.16 17.71
CA LYS A 143 6.68 -3.21 18.88
C LYS A 143 7.76 -4.26 18.70
N MET A 144 9.01 -3.81 18.80
CA MET A 144 10.19 -4.65 18.81
C MET A 144 10.67 -4.78 20.25
N GLU A 145 10.78 -6.01 20.74
CA GLU A 145 11.52 -6.27 21.98
C GLU A 145 12.94 -6.69 21.64
N LYS A 146 13.88 -6.08 22.35
CA LYS A 146 15.28 -6.48 22.30
C LYS A 146 15.45 -7.68 23.22
N ILE A 147 15.22 -8.89 22.72
CA ILE A 147 15.66 -10.09 23.45
C ILE A 147 17.20 -10.06 23.43
N ARG A 148 17.81 -10.25 24.60
CA ARG A 148 19.26 -10.08 24.83
C ARG A 148 20.10 -10.74 23.72
N GLU A 149 21.17 -10.05 23.35
CA GLU A 149 22.29 -10.46 22.49
C GLU A 149 21.99 -11.65 21.58
N GLU A 150 21.43 -11.35 20.40
CA GLU A 150 21.44 -12.11 19.12
C GLU A 150 20.08 -12.15 18.41
N HIS A 151 18.96 -11.87 19.09
CA HIS A 151 17.63 -11.95 18.46
C HIS A 151 16.73 -10.73 18.76
N THR A 152 16.54 -9.84 17.79
CA THR A 152 15.39 -8.91 17.80
C THR A 152 14.15 -9.61 17.28
N SER A 153 13.11 -9.71 18.10
CA SER A 153 11.80 -10.24 17.71
C SER A 153 10.78 -9.12 17.50
N ILE A 154 9.95 -9.24 16.47
CA ILE A 154 8.71 -8.47 16.35
C ILE A 154 7.69 -9.16 17.26
N ASN A 155 7.33 -8.51 18.36
CA ASN A 155 6.43 -9.12 19.33
C ASN A 155 4.98 -8.85 19.00
N GLU A 156 4.67 -7.62 18.55
CA GLU A 156 3.27 -7.24 18.35
C GLU A 156 3.11 -6.22 17.21
N ILE A 157 2.11 -6.44 16.36
CA ILE A 157 1.66 -5.49 15.35
C ILE A 157 0.17 -5.21 15.57
N TYR A 158 -0.17 -3.96 15.83
CA TYR A 158 -1.55 -3.53 16.05
C TYR A 158 -1.95 -2.43 15.08
N TYR A 159 -3.24 -2.39 14.78
CA TYR A 159 -3.85 -1.26 14.11
C TYR A 159 -4.11 -0.15 15.13
N ALA A 160 -3.70 1.08 14.83
CA ALA A 160 -4.21 2.21 15.57
C ALA A 160 -5.68 2.39 15.19
N ALA A 161 -6.59 2.28 16.15
CA ALA A 161 -7.99 2.52 15.89
C ALA A 161 -8.13 3.92 15.26
N PRO A 162 -8.75 4.06 14.09
CA PRO A 162 -9.03 5.37 13.56
C PRO A 162 -9.89 6.11 14.59
N THR A 163 -9.47 7.31 15.01
CA THR A 163 -10.37 8.24 15.68
C THR A 163 -11.52 8.49 14.71
N ALA A 164 -12.66 7.88 15.02
CA ALA A 164 -13.83 7.87 14.17
C ALA A 164 -14.54 9.22 14.28
N ASP A 165 -14.00 10.25 13.63
CA ASP A 165 -14.83 11.37 13.18
C ASP A 165 -15.54 10.97 11.89
N PHE A 166 -16.50 10.04 12.02
CA PHE A 166 -17.61 9.96 11.09
C PHE A 166 -18.65 10.97 11.56
N ALA A 167 -18.42 12.25 11.24
CA ALA A 167 -19.49 13.23 11.27
C ALA A 167 -20.58 12.76 10.29
N LYS A 168 -21.65 12.17 10.84
CA LYS A 168 -22.90 11.95 10.13
C LYS A 168 -23.54 13.31 9.91
N GLU A 169 -23.17 13.97 8.82
CA GLU A 169 -23.98 15.07 8.30
C GLU A 169 -25.15 14.45 7.52
N HIS A 170 -26.28 14.32 8.21
CA HIS A 170 -27.58 14.09 7.58
C HIS A 170 -27.91 15.33 6.73
N ARG A 171 -27.92 15.15 5.41
CA ARG A 171 -28.56 16.11 4.51
C ARG A 171 -29.42 15.30 3.55
N GLU A 172 -30.72 15.53 3.67
CA GLU A 172 -31.80 14.83 2.98
C GLU A 172 -31.89 15.21 1.50
N ASP A 173 -32.26 14.21 0.70
CA ASP A 173 -33.17 14.27 -0.46
C ASP A 173 -32.61 14.73 -1.83
N HIS A 174 -31.50 14.13 -2.27
CA HIS A 174 -31.18 13.97 -3.71
C HIS A 174 -30.62 12.56 -4.04
N ASP A 175 -31.26 11.52 -3.49
CA ASP A 175 -30.50 10.41 -2.88
C ASP A 175 -30.41 9.06 -3.63
N SER A 176 -31.15 8.76 -4.71
CA SER A 176 -31.22 7.33 -5.14
C SER A 176 -29.98 6.77 -5.85
N LEU A 177 -29.22 7.59 -6.60
CA LEU A 177 -28.08 7.12 -7.41
C LEU A 177 -26.74 7.35 -6.71
N LEU A 178 -26.59 8.50 -6.04
CA LEU A 178 -25.43 8.77 -5.20
C LEU A 178 -25.34 7.83 -4.00
N ASP A 179 -26.47 7.48 -3.37
CA ASP A 179 -26.46 6.50 -2.28
C ASP A 179 -26.14 5.10 -2.75
N LEU A 180 -26.53 4.78 -3.98
CA LEU A 180 -26.18 3.52 -4.63
C LEU A 180 -24.67 3.43 -4.90
N GLU A 181 -24.08 4.50 -5.43
CA GLU A 181 -22.63 4.60 -5.64
C GLU A 181 -21.86 4.51 -4.33
N LYS A 182 -22.26 5.26 -3.29
CA LYS A 182 -21.66 5.19 -1.95
C LYS A 182 -21.78 3.79 -1.34
N GLU A 183 -22.90 3.12 -1.56
CA GLU A 183 -23.09 1.76 -1.06
C GLU A 183 -22.19 0.76 -1.80
N ILE A 184 -22.06 0.88 -3.12
CA ILE A 184 -21.12 0.06 -3.91
C ILE A 184 -19.68 0.29 -3.46
N GLU A 185 -19.29 1.55 -3.25
CA GLU A 185 -17.98 1.92 -2.70
C GLU A 185 -17.77 1.27 -1.33
N THR A 186 -18.78 1.31 -0.45
CA THR A 186 -18.73 0.67 0.87
C THR A 186 -18.55 -0.84 0.77
N VAL A 187 -19.24 -1.50 -0.18
CA VAL A 187 -19.07 -2.94 -0.42
C VAL A 187 -17.63 -3.25 -0.86
N PHE A 188 -17.08 -2.46 -1.78
CA PHE A 188 -15.70 -2.61 -2.25
C PHE A 188 -14.70 -2.43 -1.11
N THR A 189 -14.81 -1.34 -0.36
CA THR A 189 -13.91 -1.02 0.76
C THR A 189 -13.93 -2.11 1.81
N ASN A 190 -15.12 -2.57 2.23
CA ASN A 190 -15.25 -3.64 3.23
C ASN A 190 -14.69 -4.98 2.75
N ARG A 191 -14.67 -5.22 1.44
CA ARG A 191 -14.15 -6.47 0.88
C ARG A 191 -12.63 -6.46 0.76
N ILE A 192 -12.04 -5.31 0.42
CA ILE A 192 -10.65 -5.23 -0.01
C ILE A 192 -9.73 -4.67 1.06
N GLN A 193 -10.21 -3.69 1.83
CA GLN A 193 -9.41 -3.05 2.88
C GLN A 193 -8.79 -4.07 3.85
N PRO A 194 -9.53 -5.07 4.40
CA PRO A 194 -8.94 -6.03 5.33
C PRO A 194 -7.80 -6.87 4.71
N ASP A 195 -7.95 -7.26 3.44
CA ASP A 195 -6.97 -8.07 2.73
C ASP A 195 -5.70 -7.28 2.43
N VAL A 196 -5.84 -6.04 1.94
CA VAL A 196 -4.72 -5.10 1.71
C VAL A 196 -3.99 -4.81 3.02
N GLN A 197 -4.75 -4.54 4.09
CA GLN A 197 -4.21 -4.25 5.41
C GLN A 197 -3.38 -5.43 5.97
N LYS A 198 -3.86 -6.65 5.81
CA LYS A 198 -3.15 -7.87 6.22
C LYS A 198 -1.86 -8.07 5.41
N GLN A 199 -1.91 -7.84 4.10
CA GLN A 199 -0.73 -7.94 3.23
C GLN A 199 0.34 -6.90 3.60
N LEU A 200 -0.06 -5.66 3.88
CA LEU A 200 0.84 -4.61 4.38
C LEU A 200 1.52 -4.98 5.69
N SER A 201 0.74 -5.50 6.65
CA SER A 201 1.29 -5.98 7.92
C SER A 201 2.35 -7.07 7.72
N ALA A 202 2.10 -8.02 6.83
CA ALA A 202 3.06 -9.08 6.50
C ALA A 202 4.33 -8.53 5.82
N LEU A 203 4.19 -7.61 4.87
CA LEU A 203 5.31 -6.97 4.17
C LEU A 203 6.21 -6.17 5.13
N ILE A 204 5.60 -5.35 5.99
CA ILE A 204 6.31 -4.56 6.98
C ILE A 204 7.03 -5.48 7.96
N SER A 205 6.36 -6.53 8.46
CA SER A 205 6.96 -7.54 9.33
C SER A 205 8.20 -8.18 8.71
N ALA A 206 8.08 -8.64 7.45
CA ALA A 206 9.15 -9.33 6.75
C ALA A 206 10.34 -8.40 6.49
N THR A 207 10.06 -7.16 6.09
CA THR A 207 11.08 -6.14 5.80
C THR A 207 11.84 -5.75 7.07
N LEU A 208 11.13 -5.50 8.18
CA LEU A 208 11.75 -5.21 9.47
C LEU A 208 12.62 -6.38 9.95
N LYS A 209 12.10 -7.61 9.96
CA LYS A 209 12.88 -8.81 10.32
C LYS A 209 14.16 -8.90 9.50
N LYS A 210 14.07 -8.78 8.18
CA LYS A 210 15.23 -8.82 7.29
C LYS A 210 16.24 -7.72 7.60
N TYR A 211 15.77 -6.48 7.78
CA TYR A 211 16.62 -5.32 8.05
C TYR A 211 17.40 -5.50 9.35
N PHE A 212 16.74 -5.91 10.44
CA PHE A 212 17.41 -6.10 11.72
C PHE A 212 18.35 -7.31 11.72
N VAL A 213 17.94 -8.44 11.13
CA VAL A 213 18.83 -9.61 10.95
C VAL A 213 20.11 -9.20 10.20
N GLN A 214 19.99 -8.50 9.08
CA GLN A 214 21.15 -8.12 8.26
C GLN A 214 22.08 -7.09 8.90
N ASN A 215 21.57 -6.23 9.78
CA ASN A 215 22.35 -5.19 10.45
C ASN A 215 22.88 -5.61 11.83
N LEU A 216 22.34 -6.69 12.44
CA LEU A 216 22.89 -7.27 13.67
C LEU A 216 24.16 -8.08 13.43
N PHE A 217 24.31 -8.75 12.27
CA PHE A 217 25.53 -9.52 11.92
C PHE A 217 26.71 -8.66 11.41
N LYS A 218 26.62 -7.33 11.49
CA LYS A 218 27.69 -6.41 11.08
C LYS A 218 28.46 -5.77 12.25
N PHE A 219 28.15 -6.17 13.48
CA PHE A 219 28.84 -5.73 14.69
C PHE A 219 29.56 -6.88 15.35
#